data_AF-A0A0W7TJ91-F1
#
_entry.id   AF-A0A0W7TJ91-F1
#
_cell.length_a   1.000
_cell.length_b   1.000
_cell.length_c   1.000
_cell.angle_alpha   90.00
_cell.angle_beta   90.00
_cell.angle_gamma   90.00
#
_symmetry.space_group_name_H-M   'P 1'
#
loop_
_entity.id
_entity.type
_entity.pdbx_description
1 polymer ?
#
loop_
_entity_poly.entity_id
_entity_poly.type
_entity_poly.pdbx_seq_one_letter_code
_entity_poly.pdbx_strand_id
1 'polypeptide(L)'
;MDTDIYLLGDAYGMQRYEVLDHTADLMIRARGNDMGECYANLAYGMFDQMVDLSGVRRLEARHVEVSGEDPEDALYSSCRSCCSWRTATA
;
A
#
# COMPACT_ATOMS: atom_id res chain seq x y z
N MET A 1 11.35 -3.14 -14.06
CA MET A 1 12.22 -2.01 -13.69
C MET A 1 11.61 -1.49 -12.40
N ASP A 2 11.81 -2.16 -11.25
CA ASP A 2 10.84 -2.02 -10.13
C ASP A 2 11.47 -2.16 -8.74
N THR A 3 12.77 -1.88 -8.61
CA THR A 3 13.43 -1.85 -7.30
C THR A 3 13.65 -0.42 -6.80
N ASP A 4 13.54 0.57 -7.70
CA ASP A 4 13.87 1.96 -7.40
C ASP A 4 12.72 2.73 -6.72
N ILE A 5 11.46 2.35 -6.94
CA ILE A 5 10.29 2.99 -6.30
C ILE A 5 10.32 2.84 -4.76
N TYR A 6 10.71 1.67 -4.25
CA TYR A 6 10.75 1.43 -2.80
C TYR A 6 11.97 2.03 -2.10
N LEU A 7 13.06 2.28 -2.85
CA LEU A 7 14.29 2.87 -2.30
C LEU A 7 14.24 4.40 -2.31
N LEU A 8 13.58 4.97 -3.31
CA LEU A 8 13.41 6.41 -3.38
C LEU A 8 12.51 6.90 -2.20
N GLY A 9 11.43 6.20 -1.88
CA GLY A 9 10.52 6.56 -0.77
C GLY A 9 11.12 6.55 0.65
N ASP A 10 12.28 5.94 0.87
CA ASP A 10 13.01 5.98 2.18
C ASP A 10 14.12 7.06 2.18
N ALA A 11 14.57 7.52 1.01
CA ALA A 11 15.73 8.41 0.86
C ALA A 11 15.39 9.91 0.93
N TYR A 12 14.15 10.28 0.63
CA TYR A 12 13.61 11.61 0.87
C TYR A 12 12.57 11.48 1.98
N GLY A 13 12.71 12.24 3.07
CA GLY A 13 11.84 12.21 4.25
C GLY A 13 10.38 12.65 4.01
N MET A 14 9.79 12.26 2.89
CA MET A 14 8.37 12.37 2.61
C MET A 14 7.67 11.27 3.40
N GLN A 15 6.83 11.65 4.36
CA GLN A 15 5.94 10.69 5.01
C GLN A 15 5.11 9.99 3.92
N ARG A 16 5.36 8.69 3.73
CA ARG A 16 4.73 7.85 2.69
C ARG A 16 3.21 7.86 2.83
N TYR A 17 2.75 7.86 4.07
CA TYR A 17 1.35 7.96 4.42
C TYR A 17 1.20 8.60 5.81
N GLU A 18 0.01 9.13 6.06
CA GLU A 18 -0.39 9.73 7.34
C GLU A 18 -1.68 9.04 7.79
N VAL A 19 -1.70 8.59 9.05
CA VAL A 19 -2.92 8.05 9.66
C VAL A 19 -3.67 9.20 10.30
N LEU A 20 -4.89 9.42 9.84
CA LEU A 20 -5.81 10.39 10.40
C LEU A 20 -6.69 9.68 11.42
N ASP A 21 -6.74 10.25 12.63
CA ASP A 21 -7.46 9.67 13.74
C ASP A 21 -8.97 9.79 13.48
N HIS A 22 -9.65 8.66 13.31
CA HIS A 22 -11.09 8.59 13.13
C HIS A 22 -11.66 7.55 14.11
N THR A 23 -12.71 7.95 14.82
CA THR A 23 -13.30 7.28 16.00
C THR A 23 -13.83 5.85 15.80
N ALA A 24 -13.70 5.22 14.64
CA ALA A 24 -14.17 3.85 14.41
C ALA A 24 -13.42 3.15 13.25
N ASP A 25 -13.02 3.91 12.25
CA ASP A 25 -12.31 3.43 11.07
C ASP A 25 -10.91 4.02 10.99
N LEU A 26 -10.05 3.38 10.22
CA LEU A 26 -8.72 3.87 9.95
C LEU A 26 -8.73 4.70 8.66
N MET A 27 -8.42 5.99 8.75
CA MET A 27 -8.25 6.85 7.58
C MET A 27 -6.77 7.03 7.26
N ILE A 28 -6.34 6.61 6.06
CA ILE A 28 -4.97 6.76 5.59
C ILE A 28 -4.92 7.77 4.46
N ARG A 29 -4.04 8.76 4.58
CA ARG A 29 -3.68 9.67 3.50
C ARG A 29 -2.30 9.31 2.96
N ALA A 30 -2.24 8.70 1.78
CA ALA A 30 -0.99 8.41 1.08
C ALA A 30 -0.58 9.56 0.15
N ARG A 31 0.73 9.72 -0.07
CA ARG A 31 1.29 10.67 -1.04
C ARG A 31 2.22 9.92 -1.98
N GLY A 32 2.32 10.38 -3.22
CA GLY A 32 3.17 9.80 -4.27
C GLY A 32 3.30 10.79 -5.42
N ASN A 33 4.29 10.55 -6.27
CA ASN A 33 4.54 11.36 -7.47
C ASN A 33 3.59 10.97 -8.62
N ASP A 34 3.11 9.73 -8.61
CA ASP A 34 2.11 9.20 -9.53
C ASP A 34 0.98 8.47 -8.79
N MET A 35 -0.13 8.20 -9.48
CA MET A 35 -1.25 7.48 -8.86
C MET A 35 -0.87 6.06 -8.42
N GLY A 36 0.01 5.37 -9.16
CA GLY A 36 0.48 4.04 -8.79
C GLY A 36 1.30 4.06 -7.50
N GLU A 37 2.19 5.04 -7.34
CA GLU A 37 2.93 5.26 -6.10
C GLU A 37 2.00 5.61 -4.93
N CYS A 38 0.98 6.44 -5.15
CA CYS A 38 -0.05 6.71 -4.14
C CYS A 38 -0.76 5.42 -3.69
N TYR A 39 -1.14 4.54 -4.62
CA TYR A 39 -1.78 3.27 -4.29
C TYR A 39 -0.85 2.31 -3.55
N ALA A 40 0.41 2.22 -3.96
CA ALA A 40 1.42 1.42 -3.27
C ALA A 40 1.64 1.89 -1.82
N ASN A 41 1.75 3.21 -1.62
CA ASN A 41 1.92 3.80 -0.29
C ASN A 41 0.68 3.65 0.59
N LEU A 42 -0.53 3.68 0.00
CA LEU A 42 -1.77 3.41 0.73
C LEU A 42 -1.86 1.94 1.17
N ALA A 43 -1.55 1.01 0.26
CA ALA A 43 -1.49 -0.41 0.60
C ALA A 43 -0.45 -0.66 1.72
N TYR A 44 0.71 -0.02 1.65
CA TYR A 44 1.73 -0.11 2.69
C TYR A 44 1.22 0.38 4.06
N GLY A 45 0.60 1.56 4.12
CA GLY A 45 -0.01 2.06 5.36
C GLY A 45 -1.10 1.14 5.90
N MET A 46 -1.88 0.51 5.01
CA MET A 46 -2.87 -0.48 5.41
C MET A 46 -2.23 -1.72 6.04
N PHE A 47 -1.12 -2.23 5.48
CA PHE A 47 -0.39 -3.36 6.07
C PHE A 47 0.22 -3.00 7.43
N ASP A 48 0.77 -1.80 7.56
CA ASP A 48 1.39 -1.33 8.81
C ASP A 48 0.40 -1.29 9.99
N GLN A 49 -0.86 -0.95 9.71
CA GLN A 49 -1.91 -0.94 10.74
C GLN A 49 -2.43 -2.34 11.09
N MET A 50 -2.09 -3.36 10.29
CA MET A 50 -2.49 -4.73 10.55
C MET A 50 -1.38 -5.59 11.15
N VAL A 51 -0.12 -5.34 10.79
CA VAL A 51 1.04 -6.09 11.26
C VAL A 51 2.24 -5.15 11.43
N ASP A 52 3.06 -5.39 12.45
CA ASP A 52 4.33 -4.68 12.62
C ASP A 52 5.28 -5.03 11.47
N LEU A 53 5.48 -4.08 10.56
CA LEU A 53 6.31 -4.24 9.38
C LEU A 53 7.81 -4.28 9.68
N SER A 54 8.25 -3.89 10.88
CA SER A 54 9.67 -3.86 11.24
C SER A 54 10.31 -5.26 11.24
N GLY A 55 9.52 -6.30 11.53
CA GLY A 55 9.95 -7.70 11.57
C GLY A 55 9.67 -8.49 10.28
N VAL A 56 9.04 -7.88 9.26
CA VAL A 56 8.58 -8.59 8.07
C VAL A 56 9.74 -8.79 7.08
N ARG A 57 10.02 -10.06 6.75
CA ARG A 57 11.00 -10.42 5.73
C ARG A 57 10.33 -10.55 4.36
N ARG A 58 10.93 -9.94 3.34
CA ARG A 58 10.51 -10.06 1.94
C ARG A 58 10.91 -11.43 1.40
N LEU A 59 10.01 -12.42 1.48
CA LEU A 59 10.24 -13.79 1.00
C LEU A 59 9.74 -14.01 -0.43
N GLU A 60 8.65 -13.34 -0.80
CA GLU A 60 8.04 -13.43 -2.12
C GLU A 60 7.66 -12.03 -2.62
N ALA A 61 7.73 -11.84 -3.94
CA ALA A 61 7.20 -10.68 -4.63
C ALA A 61 6.27 -11.16 -5.73
N ARG A 62 5.09 -10.54 -5.86
CA ARG A 62 4.14 -10.86 -6.92
C ARG A 62 3.66 -9.58 -7.57
N HIS A 63 3.48 -9.65 -8.88
CA HIS A 63 2.89 -8.58 -9.64
C HIS A 63 1.37 -8.70 -9.55
N VAL A 64 0.72 -7.59 -9.21
CA VAL A 64 -0.73 -7.49 -9.15
C VAL A 64 -1.15 -6.44 -10.17
N GLU A 65 -1.85 -6.88 -11.20
CA GLU A 65 -2.50 -5.98 -12.15
C GLU A 65 -3.91 -5.69 -11.65
N VAL A 66 -4.26 -4.42 -11.66
CA VAL A 66 -5.55 -3.94 -11.17
C VAL A 66 -6.13 -3.01 -12.22
N SER A 67 -7.37 -3.26 -12.60
CA SER A 67 -8.17 -2.34 -13.41
C SER A 67 -9.44 -1.96 -12.65
N GLY A 68 -9.91 -0.74 -12.89
CA GLY A 68 -11.18 -0.21 -12.40
C GLY A 68 -11.75 0.73 -13.46
N GLU A 69 -13.06 0.95 -13.43
CA GLU A 69 -13.71 1.89 -14.35
C GLU A 69 -13.37 3.33 -13.97
N ASP A 70 -13.18 3.58 -12.67
CA ASP A 70 -12.78 4.86 -12.08
C ASP A 70 -11.55 4.70 -11.15
N PRO A 71 -10.84 5.80 -10.79
CA PRO A 71 -9.70 5.76 -9.86
C PRO A 71 -10.04 5.11 -8.50
N GLU A 72 -11.24 5.38 -7.99
CA GLU A 72 -11.76 4.80 -6.76
C GLU A 72 -11.95 3.29 -6.86
N ASP A 73 -12.42 2.80 -8.00
CA ASP A 73 -12.56 1.36 -8.26
C ASP A 73 -11.20 0.68 -8.40
N ALA A 74 -10.24 1.34 -9.07
CA ALA A 74 -8.87 0.85 -9.17
C ALA A 74 -8.22 0.77 -7.77
N LEU A 75 -8.47 1.75 -6.91
CA LEU A 75 -8.02 1.73 -5.51
C LEU A 75 -8.68 0.58 -4.73
N TYR A 76 -10.00 0.44 -4.83
CA TYR A 76 -10.74 -0.62 -4.13
C TYR A 76 -10.28 -2.01 -4.57
N SER A 77 -10.13 -2.21 -5.88
CA SER A 77 -9.65 -3.45 -6.48
C SER A 77 -8.20 -3.76 -6.06
N SER A 78 -7.34 -2.74 -5.97
CA SER A 78 -5.96 -2.87 -5.50
C SER A 78 -5.90 -3.32 -4.04
N CYS A 79 -6.66 -2.63 -3.19
CA CYS A 79 -6.79 -2.93 -1.77
C CYS A 79 -7.34 -4.35 -1.53
N ARG A 80 -8.38 -4.73 -2.27
CA ARG A 80 -8.98 -6.07 -2.23
C ARG A 80 -7.98 -7.15 -2.60
N SER A 81 -7.22 -6.95 -3.68
CA SER A 81 -6.21 -7.90 -4.12
C SER A 81 -5.14 -8.11 -3.05
N CYS A 82 -4.60 -7.02 -2.48
CA CYS A 82 -3.64 -7.08 -1.37
C CYS A 82 -4.17 -7.83 -0.13
N CYS A 83 -5.44 -7.63 0.25
CA CYS A 83 -6.05 -8.37 1.36
C CYS A 83 -6.24 -9.85 1.05
N SER A 84 -6.66 -10.20 -0.19
CA SER A 84 -6.82 -11.58 -0.63
C SER A 84 -5.53 -12.39 -0.53
N TRP A 85 -4.38 -11.76 -0.82
CA TRP A 85 -3.07 -12.39 -0.68
C TRP A 85 -2.81 -12.89 0.73
N ARG A 86 -3.14 -12.08 1.73
CA ARG A 86 -2.89 -12.44 3.13
C ARG A 86 -3.72 -13.64 3.56
N THR A 87 -4.97 -13.74 3.10
CA THR A 87 -5.84 -14.89 3.41
C THR A 87 -5.50 -16.16 2.63
N ALA A 88 -4.91 -16.03 1.43
CA ALA A 88 -4.55 -17.18 0.60
C ALA A 88 -3.26 -17.89 1.05
N THR A 89 -2.53 -17.33 2.03
CA THR A 89 -1.26 -17.88 2.55
C THR A 89 -1.44 -18.54 3.93
N ALA A 90 -2.65 -19.02 4.24
CA ALA A 90 -3.00 -19.73 5.47
C ALA A 90 -3.14 -21.24 5.24
#